data_AF-A0A8X7ZM41-F1
#
_entry.id   AF-A0A8X7ZM41-F1
#
_cell.length_a   1.000
_cell.length_b   1.000
_cell.length_c   1.000
_cell.angle_alpha   90.00
_cell.angle_beta   90.00
_cell.angle_gamma   90.00
#
_symmetry.space_group_name_H-M   'P 1'
#
loop_
_entity.id
_entity.type
_entity.pdbx_description
1 polymer ?
#
loop_
_entity_poly.entity_id
_entity_poly.type
_entity_poly.pdbx_seq_one_letter_code
_entity_poly.pdbx_strand_id
1 'polypeptide(L)'
;MVVCFGQPIQALGVAKVLVSHHPEFVKDDLVVGFIHWGDYSVQKVELLRKLDPTIQFPLSYHLGVLGFNGLTAYVGLFEICKPRKGERVFVSAACGSVGNLVGQYAKTSGCYVVGSAGSNYKVTLLKEKLGFDDAFNYKEETDFKSTLQRYFPDGIDIYLDNVGAEMLEAAVANMNKLGRVAACGVIAEYTDGGKRAAPKDISIGLETIPSAFTGLFHGHNVGKKIVKIADE
;
A
#
# COMPACT_ATOMS: atom_id res chain seq x y z
N MET A 1 -5.32 -0.18 16.04
CA MET A 1 -6.45 -1.06 16.43
C MET A 1 -6.23 -1.46 17.88
N VAL A 2 -7.10 -1.05 18.79
CA VAL A 2 -7.02 -1.43 20.20
C VAL A 2 -7.78 -2.74 20.36
N VAL A 3 -7.07 -3.81 20.71
CA VAL A 3 -7.71 -5.09 21.07
C VAL A 3 -8.01 -5.04 22.56
N CYS A 4 -9.30 -4.96 22.91
CA CYS A 4 -9.72 -5.00 24.30
C CYS A 4 -9.69 -6.44 24.82
N PHE A 5 -9.03 -6.65 25.96
CA PHE A 5 -8.94 -7.98 26.56
C PHE A 5 -10.34 -8.53 26.89
N GLY A 6 -10.56 -9.82 26.59
CA GLY A 6 -11.85 -10.49 26.82
C GLY A 6 -12.96 -10.16 25.81
N GLN A 7 -12.71 -9.32 24.81
CA GLN A 7 -13.65 -9.07 23.72
C GLN A 7 -13.30 -9.92 22.49
N PRO A 8 -14.30 -10.40 21.72
CA PRO A 8 -14.04 -11.13 20.49
C PRO A 8 -13.33 -10.25 19.47
N ILE A 9 -12.30 -10.81 18.83
CA ILE A 9 -11.57 -10.13 17.76
C ILE A 9 -12.39 -10.25 16.48
N GLN A 10 -12.72 -9.10 15.87
CA GLN A 10 -13.41 -9.06 14.59
C GLN A 10 -12.41 -8.94 13.44
N ALA A 11 -12.60 -9.72 12.38
CA ALA A 11 -11.76 -9.71 11.19
C ALA A 11 -12.58 -10.09 9.95
N LEU A 12 -12.05 -9.77 8.77
CA LEU A 12 -12.62 -10.27 7.52
C LEU A 12 -12.52 -11.80 7.48
N GLY A 13 -13.62 -12.47 7.16
CA GLY A 13 -13.69 -13.93 7.07
C GLY A 13 -14.74 -14.41 6.08
N VAL A 14 -14.61 -15.67 5.68
CA VAL A 14 -15.62 -16.41 4.92
C VAL A 14 -16.23 -17.44 5.84
N ALA A 15 -17.55 -17.51 5.87
CA ALA A 15 -18.29 -18.40 6.75
C ALA A 15 -19.47 -19.03 6.01
N LYS A 16 -20.02 -20.08 6.61
CA LYS A 16 -21.27 -20.71 6.18
C LYS A 16 -22.37 -20.41 7.19
N VAL A 17 -23.53 -19.99 6.71
CA VAL A 17 -24.70 -19.72 7.55
C VAL A 17 -25.23 -21.05 8.10
N LEU A 18 -25.30 -21.18 9.42
CA LEU A 18 -25.85 -22.37 10.09
C LEU A 18 -27.32 -22.18 10.49
N VAL A 19 -27.63 -21.00 11.02
CA VAL A 19 -28.97 -20.57 11.46
C VAL A 19 -29.13 -19.10 11.10
N SER A 20 -30.31 -18.71 10.61
CA SER A 20 -30.62 -17.31 10.29
C SER A 20 -32.07 -16.99 10.66
N HIS A 21 -32.25 -15.79 11.21
CA HIS A 21 -33.56 -15.15 11.41
C HIS A 21 -33.80 -14.01 10.41
N HIS A 22 -32.89 -13.81 9.45
CA HIS A 22 -32.99 -12.78 8.43
C HIS A 22 -33.47 -13.41 7.11
N PRO A 23 -34.51 -12.89 6.45
CA PRO A 23 -35.11 -13.53 5.27
C PRO A 23 -34.14 -13.64 4.09
N GLU A 24 -33.20 -12.70 3.99
CA GLU A 24 -32.22 -12.73 2.91
C GLU A 24 -31.16 -13.80 3.10
N PHE A 25 -30.86 -14.29 4.31
CA PHE A 25 -29.82 -15.29 4.55
C PHE A 25 -30.43 -16.60 5.02
N VAL A 26 -30.09 -17.70 4.36
CA VAL A 26 -30.62 -19.03 4.66
C VAL A 26 -29.48 -19.99 5.00
N LYS A 27 -29.84 -21.11 5.63
CA LYS A 27 -28.88 -22.16 5.99
C LYS A 27 -28.09 -22.60 4.75
N ASP A 28 -26.80 -22.84 4.97
CA ASP A 28 -25.79 -23.24 3.99
C ASP A 28 -25.37 -22.17 2.97
N ASP A 29 -25.92 -20.94 3.05
CA ASP A 29 -25.36 -19.80 2.32
C ASP A 29 -23.89 -19.58 2.71
N LEU A 30 -23.05 -19.30 1.72
CA LEU A 30 -21.69 -18.84 1.93
C LEU A 30 -21.69 -17.32 2.00
N VAL A 31 -21.00 -16.77 2.99
CA VAL A 31 -20.94 -15.33 3.23
C VAL A 31 -19.51 -14.87 3.45
N VAL A 32 -19.21 -13.64 3.04
CA VAL A 32 -17.97 -12.95 3.34
C VAL A 32 -18.28 -11.65 4.08
N GLY A 33 -17.47 -11.31 5.08
CA GLY A 33 -17.65 -10.08 5.83
C GLY A 33 -16.87 -10.08 7.13
N PHE A 34 -17.15 -9.10 7.99
CA PHE A 34 -16.50 -9.02 9.29
C PHE A 34 -17.14 -10.01 10.28
N ILE A 35 -16.39 -11.02 10.69
CA ILE A 35 -16.80 -12.06 11.64
C ILE A 35 -15.87 -12.07 12.85
N HIS A 36 -16.33 -12.67 13.95
CA HIS A 36 -15.46 -12.92 15.11
C HIS A 36 -14.55 -14.12 14.87
N TRP A 37 -13.30 -14.03 15.32
CA TRP A 37 -12.40 -15.17 15.38
C TRP A 37 -12.91 -16.22 16.37
N GLY A 38 -13.25 -17.39 15.85
CA GLY A 38 -13.77 -18.54 16.58
C GLY A 38 -14.46 -19.52 15.64
N ASP A 39 -14.87 -20.68 16.16
CA ASP A 39 -15.55 -21.71 15.37
C ASP A 39 -16.95 -21.27 14.92
N TYR A 40 -17.59 -20.38 15.70
CA TYR A 40 -18.92 -19.85 15.45
C TYR A 40 -18.95 -18.35 15.72
N SER A 41 -19.79 -17.64 14.96
CA SER A 41 -19.98 -16.21 15.12
C SER A 41 -21.45 -15.85 14.97
N VAL A 42 -21.99 -15.12 15.95
CA VAL A 42 -23.29 -14.46 15.83
C VAL A 42 -23.04 -13.05 15.31
N GLN A 43 -23.60 -12.74 14.15
CA GLN A 43 -23.36 -11.47 13.44
C GLN A 43 -24.68 -10.81 13.05
N LYS A 44 -24.68 -9.48 13.06
CA LYS A 44 -25.70 -8.71 12.34
C LYS A 44 -25.38 -8.75 10.85
N VAL A 45 -26.42 -8.78 10.01
CA VAL A 45 -26.28 -8.96 8.56
C VAL A 45 -25.63 -7.78 7.83
N GLU A 46 -25.59 -6.60 8.46
CA GLU A 46 -25.16 -5.33 7.85
C GLU A 46 -23.76 -5.37 7.24
N LEU A 47 -22.87 -6.22 7.76
CA LEU A 47 -21.48 -6.35 7.32
C LEU A 47 -21.19 -7.69 6.61
N LEU A 48 -22.23 -8.42 6.22
CA LEU A 48 -22.12 -9.70 5.51
C LEU A 48 -22.66 -9.56 4.09
N ARG A 49 -21.91 -10.10 3.14
CA ARG A 49 -22.34 -10.26 1.76
C ARG A 49 -22.40 -11.74 1.42
N LYS A 50 -23.47 -12.18 0.77
CA LYS A 50 -23.51 -13.53 0.19
C LYS A 50 -22.48 -13.68 -0.92
N LEU A 51 -21.83 -14.84 -0.93
CA LEU A 51 -21.04 -15.29 -2.05
C LEU A 51 -21.95 -15.97 -3.06
N ASP A 52 -21.70 -15.67 -4.33
CA ASP A 52 -22.34 -16.37 -5.43
C ASP A 52 -21.84 -17.83 -5.44
N PRO A 53 -22.74 -18.82 -5.29
CA PRO A 53 -22.36 -20.24 -5.23
C PRO A 53 -21.83 -20.77 -6.56
N THR A 54 -21.98 -20.03 -7.67
CA THR A 54 -21.45 -20.40 -8.99
C THR A 54 -19.97 -20.08 -9.12
N ILE A 55 -19.39 -19.29 -8.21
CA ILE A 55 -17.97 -18.98 -8.21
C ILE A 55 -17.16 -20.25 -7.92
N GLN A 56 -16.37 -20.68 -8.91
CA GLN A 56 -15.55 -21.90 -8.83
C GLN A 56 -14.18 -21.68 -8.18
N PHE A 57 -13.87 -20.46 -7.75
CA PHE A 57 -12.59 -20.17 -7.09
C PHE A 57 -12.58 -20.65 -5.64
N PRO A 58 -11.40 -21.00 -5.08
CA PRO A 58 -11.28 -21.34 -3.67
C PRO A 58 -11.83 -20.20 -2.78
N LEU A 59 -12.64 -20.55 -1.78
CA LEU A 59 -13.29 -19.55 -0.90
C LEU A 59 -12.31 -18.58 -0.25
N SER A 60 -11.09 -19.05 0.05
CA SER A 60 -10.01 -18.23 0.60
C SER A 60 -9.66 -17.02 -0.26
N TYR A 61 -9.93 -17.04 -1.57
CA TYR A 61 -9.63 -15.94 -2.47
C TYR A 61 -10.47 -14.70 -2.17
N HIS A 62 -11.66 -14.86 -1.58
CA HIS A 62 -12.52 -13.76 -1.14
C HIS A 62 -11.95 -12.99 0.06
N LEU A 63 -10.92 -13.52 0.72
CA LEU A 63 -10.16 -12.82 1.76
C LEU A 63 -8.92 -12.09 1.22
N GLY A 64 -8.64 -12.25 -0.08
CA GLY A 64 -7.48 -11.66 -0.74
C GLY A 64 -7.86 -11.02 -2.07
N VAL A 65 -7.51 -11.71 -3.17
CA VAL A 65 -7.63 -11.19 -4.54
C VAL A 65 -9.07 -10.89 -4.99
N LEU A 66 -10.07 -11.64 -4.52
CA LEU A 66 -11.49 -11.38 -4.77
C LEU A 66 -12.15 -10.56 -3.64
N GLY A 67 -11.36 -10.11 -2.66
CA GLY A 67 -11.79 -9.33 -1.52
C GLY A 67 -11.24 -7.90 -1.53
N PHE A 68 -11.17 -7.31 -0.33
CA PHE A 68 -10.67 -5.94 -0.16
C PHE A 68 -9.25 -5.75 -0.70
N ASN A 69 -8.37 -6.74 -0.57
CA ASN A 69 -6.97 -6.58 -0.97
C ASN A 69 -6.84 -6.46 -2.50
N GLY A 70 -7.62 -7.25 -3.25
CA GLY A 70 -7.68 -7.12 -4.71
C GLY A 70 -8.35 -5.83 -5.16
N LEU A 71 -9.44 -5.41 -4.49
CA LEU A 71 -10.09 -4.14 -4.76
C LEU A 71 -9.15 -2.95 -4.51
N THR A 72 -8.42 -2.97 -3.39
CA THR A 72 -7.41 -1.95 -3.07
C THR A 72 -6.31 -1.89 -4.11
N ALA A 73 -5.79 -3.04 -4.56
CA ALA A 73 -4.80 -3.08 -5.64
C ALA A 73 -5.36 -2.48 -6.95
N TYR A 74 -6.61 -2.83 -7.31
CA TYR A 74 -7.27 -2.33 -8.50
C TYR A 74 -7.48 -0.81 -8.44
N VAL A 75 -8.09 -0.30 -7.37
CA VAL A 75 -8.36 1.14 -7.20
C VAL A 75 -7.05 1.92 -7.12
N GLY A 76 -6.08 1.44 -6.36
CA GLY A 76 -4.76 2.07 -6.23
C GLY A 76 -4.08 2.26 -7.57
N LEU A 77 -4.07 1.23 -8.41
CA LEU A 77 -3.42 1.35 -9.71
C LEU A 77 -4.32 2.02 -10.76
N PHE A 78 -5.50 1.49 -11.04
CA PHE A 78 -6.30 1.88 -12.20
C PHE A 78 -7.12 3.15 -11.98
N GLU A 79 -7.63 3.40 -10.77
CA GLU A 79 -8.46 4.58 -10.52
C GLU A 79 -7.63 5.78 -10.05
N ILE A 80 -6.63 5.55 -9.18
CA ILE A 80 -5.78 6.62 -8.63
C ILE A 80 -4.62 6.92 -9.58
N CYS A 81 -3.80 5.90 -9.92
CA CYS A 81 -2.57 6.14 -10.67
C CYS A 81 -2.77 6.18 -12.19
N LYS A 82 -3.78 5.47 -12.72
CA LYS A 82 -4.14 5.40 -14.15
C LYS A 82 -2.91 5.10 -15.02
N PRO A 83 -2.38 3.86 -14.97
CA PRO A 83 -1.11 3.52 -15.61
C PRO A 83 -1.18 3.66 -17.12
N ARG A 84 -0.08 4.11 -17.71
CA ARG A 84 0.13 4.15 -19.15
C ARG A 84 1.29 3.23 -19.52
N LYS A 85 1.18 2.61 -20.70
CA LYS A 85 2.24 1.77 -21.27
C LYS A 85 3.57 2.53 -21.29
N GLY A 86 4.63 1.88 -20.85
CA GLY A 86 5.98 2.45 -20.78
C GLY A 86 6.29 3.24 -19.50
N GLU A 87 5.30 3.54 -18.65
CA GLU A 87 5.55 4.21 -17.38
C GLU A 87 6.30 3.31 -16.38
N ARG A 88 7.00 3.95 -15.45
CA ARG A 88 7.87 3.31 -14.44
C ARG A 88 7.17 3.30 -13.09
N VAL A 89 6.93 2.10 -12.58
CA VAL A 89 6.11 1.84 -11.39
C VAL A 89 6.98 1.28 -10.28
N PHE A 90 7.00 1.97 -9.14
CA PHE A 90 7.59 1.45 -7.91
C PHE A 90 6.48 0.93 -6.98
N VAL A 91 6.70 -0.25 -6.38
CA VAL A 91 5.79 -0.84 -5.40
C VAL A 91 6.57 -1.17 -4.13
N SER A 92 6.23 -0.53 -3.02
CA SER A 92 6.80 -0.90 -1.71
C SER A 92 6.02 -2.06 -1.08
N ALA A 93 6.70 -2.88 -0.28
CA ALA A 93 6.15 -4.15 0.25
C ALA A 93 5.55 -5.04 -0.86
N ALA A 94 6.22 -5.11 -2.01
CA ALA A 94 5.69 -5.67 -3.25
C ALA A 94 5.31 -7.15 -3.17
N CYS A 95 5.90 -7.92 -2.25
CA CYS A 95 5.54 -9.33 -2.04
C CYS A 95 4.33 -9.51 -1.09
N GLY A 96 3.76 -8.42 -0.56
CA GLY A 96 2.58 -8.43 0.30
C GLY A 96 1.27 -8.59 -0.48
N SER A 97 0.15 -8.71 0.24
CA SER A 97 -1.14 -9.08 -0.37
C SER A 97 -1.65 -8.11 -1.44
N VAL A 98 -1.46 -6.80 -1.25
CA VAL A 98 -1.82 -5.77 -2.26
C VAL A 98 -0.71 -5.62 -3.29
N GLY A 99 0.54 -5.49 -2.83
CA GLY A 99 1.70 -5.18 -3.69
C GLY A 99 1.92 -6.20 -4.81
N ASN A 100 1.70 -7.49 -4.55
CA ASN A 100 1.93 -8.53 -5.58
C ASN A 100 0.92 -8.43 -6.73
N LEU A 101 -0.32 -8.01 -6.42
CA LEU A 101 -1.38 -7.83 -7.41
C LEU A 101 -1.14 -6.55 -8.23
N VAL A 102 -0.80 -5.45 -7.55
CA VAL A 102 -0.43 -4.19 -8.20
C VAL A 102 0.66 -4.41 -9.23
N GLY A 103 1.74 -5.11 -8.87
CA GLY A 103 2.85 -5.32 -9.79
C GLY A 103 2.44 -6.08 -11.04
N GLN A 104 1.67 -7.17 -10.89
CA GLN A 104 1.15 -7.93 -12.01
C GLN A 104 0.20 -7.11 -12.90
N TYR A 105 -0.65 -6.27 -12.31
CA TYR A 105 -1.53 -5.37 -13.06
C TYR A 105 -0.74 -4.31 -13.83
N ALA A 106 0.30 -3.74 -13.23
CA ALA A 106 1.17 -2.77 -13.88
C ALA A 106 1.97 -3.43 -15.03
N LYS A 107 2.49 -4.65 -14.83
CA LYS A 107 3.14 -5.43 -15.89
C LYS A 107 2.19 -5.71 -17.05
N THR A 108 0.96 -6.11 -16.77
CA THR A 108 -0.07 -6.35 -17.78
C THR A 108 -0.46 -5.07 -18.52
N SER A 109 -0.34 -3.91 -17.87
CA SER A 109 -0.53 -2.58 -18.47
C SER A 109 0.66 -2.12 -19.32
N GLY A 110 1.72 -2.93 -19.44
CA GLY A 110 2.92 -2.63 -20.22
C GLY A 110 3.87 -1.64 -19.54
N CYS A 111 3.84 -1.55 -18.22
CA CYS A 111 4.77 -0.73 -17.43
C CYS A 111 6.08 -1.48 -17.12
N TYR A 112 7.13 -0.70 -16.81
CA TYR A 112 8.33 -1.17 -16.13
C TYR A 112 8.09 -1.13 -14.62
N VAL A 113 8.28 -2.24 -13.91
CA VAL A 113 7.86 -2.40 -12.51
C VAL A 113 9.03 -2.90 -11.66
N VAL A 114 9.32 -2.16 -10.59
CA VAL A 114 10.30 -2.54 -9.56
C VAL A 114 9.62 -2.64 -8.20
N GLY A 115 9.97 -3.69 -7.45
CA GLY A 115 9.41 -3.95 -6.12
C GLY A 115 10.44 -3.93 -5.01
N SER A 116 10.06 -3.48 -3.81
CA SER A 116 10.87 -3.71 -2.61
C SER A 116 10.26 -4.78 -1.70
N ALA A 117 11.10 -5.65 -1.14
CA ALA A 117 10.68 -6.70 -0.20
C ALA A 117 11.70 -6.87 0.93
N GLY A 118 11.31 -7.60 2.00
CA GLY A 118 12.12 -7.71 3.22
C GLY A 118 13.02 -8.95 3.33
N SER A 119 13.25 -9.67 2.21
CA SER A 119 14.18 -10.79 2.12
C SER A 119 14.51 -11.13 0.66
N ASN A 120 15.68 -11.74 0.42
CA ASN A 120 16.11 -12.15 -0.92
C ASN A 120 15.21 -13.22 -1.55
N TYR A 121 14.67 -14.14 -0.75
CA TYR A 121 13.64 -15.09 -1.22
C TYR A 121 12.43 -14.36 -1.83
N LYS A 122 11.95 -13.29 -1.20
CA LYS A 122 10.81 -12.50 -1.72
C LYS A 122 11.20 -11.71 -2.96
N VAL A 123 12.43 -11.24 -3.06
CA VAL A 123 12.97 -10.58 -4.27
C VAL A 123 12.98 -11.56 -5.44
N THR A 124 13.49 -12.78 -5.25
CA THR A 124 13.46 -13.84 -6.27
C THR A 124 12.02 -14.14 -6.71
N LEU A 125 11.08 -14.27 -5.76
CA LEU A 125 9.67 -14.51 -6.07
C LEU A 125 9.06 -13.40 -6.95
N LEU A 126 9.39 -12.13 -6.66
CA LEU A 126 8.90 -10.99 -7.44
C LEU A 126 9.34 -11.05 -8.89
N LYS A 127 10.63 -11.33 -9.12
CA LYS A 127 11.22 -11.34 -10.46
C LYS A 127 10.81 -12.59 -11.24
N GLU A 128 10.98 -13.77 -10.66
CA GLU A 128 10.85 -15.04 -11.38
C GLU A 128 9.40 -15.51 -11.52
N LYS A 129 8.56 -15.27 -10.51
CA LYS A 129 7.18 -15.77 -10.49
C LYS A 129 6.14 -14.71 -10.79
N LEU A 130 6.35 -13.49 -10.30
CA LEU A 130 5.36 -12.41 -10.41
C LEU A 130 5.65 -11.45 -11.57
N GLY A 131 6.77 -11.64 -12.28
CA GLY A 131 7.09 -10.94 -13.52
C GLY A 131 7.52 -9.49 -13.34
N PHE A 132 7.94 -9.07 -12.15
CA PHE A 132 8.56 -7.76 -11.94
C PHE A 132 9.86 -7.69 -12.75
N ASP A 133 10.16 -6.52 -13.32
CA ASP A 133 11.40 -6.32 -14.08
C ASP A 133 12.62 -6.34 -13.15
N ASP A 134 12.47 -5.75 -11.97
CA ASP A 134 13.47 -5.85 -10.91
C ASP A 134 12.87 -5.82 -9.51
N ALA A 135 13.66 -6.18 -8.51
CA ALA A 135 13.31 -6.03 -7.12
C ALA A 135 14.55 -6.00 -6.22
N PHE A 136 14.41 -5.41 -5.03
CA PHE A 136 15.49 -5.33 -4.06
C PHE A 136 15.04 -5.63 -2.63
N ASN A 137 15.98 -6.11 -1.82
CA ASN A 137 15.77 -6.35 -0.40
C ASN A 137 16.05 -5.05 0.37
N TYR A 138 15.00 -4.35 0.80
CA TYR A 138 15.18 -3.03 1.44
C TYR A 138 15.99 -3.09 2.74
N LYS A 139 16.16 -4.27 3.36
CA LYS A 139 16.96 -4.44 4.58
C LYS A 139 18.47 -4.46 4.32
N GLU A 140 18.89 -4.66 3.08
CA GLU A 140 20.30 -4.70 2.68
C GLU A 140 20.77 -3.35 2.11
N GLU A 141 19.85 -2.39 2.00
CA GLU A 141 20.11 -1.07 1.45
C GLU A 141 20.30 -0.04 2.56
N THR A 142 21.35 0.78 2.44
CA THR A 142 21.70 1.80 3.44
C THR A 142 21.20 3.20 3.09
N ASP A 143 20.89 3.45 1.81
CA ASP A 143 20.30 4.70 1.35
C ASP A 143 19.26 4.42 0.25
N PHE A 144 17.98 4.61 0.58
CA PHE A 144 16.89 4.38 -0.36
C PHE A 144 16.90 5.36 -1.53
N LYS A 145 17.42 6.58 -1.35
CA LYS A 145 17.41 7.57 -2.45
C LYS A 145 18.32 7.12 -3.59
N SER A 146 19.57 6.77 -3.29
CA SER A 146 20.49 6.22 -4.30
C SER A 146 20.03 4.87 -4.82
N THR A 147 19.47 4.01 -3.95
CA THR A 147 18.92 2.72 -4.37
C THR A 147 17.86 2.89 -5.45
N LEU A 148 16.86 3.74 -5.22
CA LEU A 148 15.80 3.97 -6.20
C LEU A 148 16.34 4.59 -7.48
N GLN A 149 17.31 5.50 -7.42
CA GLN A 149 17.97 6.05 -8.62
C GLN A 149 18.65 4.96 -9.46
N ARG A 150 19.22 3.90 -8.85
CA ARG A 150 19.83 2.78 -9.60
C ARG A 150 18.80 1.99 -10.41
N TYR A 151 17.62 1.75 -9.84
CA TYR A 151 16.55 1.00 -10.50
C TYR A 151 15.68 1.87 -11.43
N PHE A 152 15.67 3.18 -11.18
CA PHE A 152 14.91 4.19 -11.92
C PHE A 152 15.80 5.34 -12.38
N PRO A 153 16.77 5.10 -13.29
CA PRO A 153 17.63 6.16 -13.81
C PRO A 153 16.84 7.30 -14.45
N ASP A 154 15.69 6.98 -15.06
CA ASP A 154 14.77 7.94 -15.71
C ASP A 154 13.61 8.37 -14.81
N GLY A 155 13.71 8.15 -13.49
CA GLY A 155 12.71 8.53 -12.49
C GLY A 155 11.51 7.57 -12.36
N ILE A 156 10.63 7.88 -11.41
CA ILE A 156 9.43 7.09 -11.08
C ILE A 156 8.17 7.85 -11.52
N ASP A 157 7.32 7.22 -12.32
CA ASP A 157 6.04 7.82 -12.75
C ASP A 157 4.90 7.49 -11.79
N ILE A 158 4.92 6.28 -11.21
CA ILE A 158 3.88 5.78 -10.31
C ILE A 158 4.54 5.15 -9.09
N TYR A 159 4.08 5.51 -7.90
CA TYR A 159 4.45 4.86 -6.65
C TYR A 159 3.22 4.31 -5.92
N LEU A 160 3.20 3.00 -5.67
CA LEU A 160 2.23 2.37 -4.77
C LEU A 160 2.86 2.22 -3.39
N ASP A 161 2.45 3.10 -2.48
CA ASP A 161 3.00 3.20 -1.14
C ASP A 161 2.22 2.34 -0.14
N ASN A 162 2.85 1.26 0.32
CA ASN A 162 2.35 0.40 1.39
C ASN A 162 3.16 0.58 2.69
N VAL A 163 4.19 1.42 2.70
CA VAL A 163 5.23 1.46 3.74
C VAL A 163 5.29 2.80 4.47
N GLY A 164 5.27 3.92 3.75
CA GLY A 164 5.50 5.26 4.30
C GLY A 164 6.97 5.52 4.65
N ALA A 165 7.18 6.44 5.60
CA ALA A 165 8.48 6.77 6.19
C ALA A 165 9.58 7.12 5.15
N GLU A 166 10.83 6.72 5.44
CA GLU A 166 12.01 7.00 4.61
C GLU A 166 11.88 6.49 3.17
N MET A 167 11.14 5.40 2.94
CA MET A 167 10.90 4.86 1.60
C MET A 167 10.01 5.81 0.79
N LEU A 168 8.99 6.41 1.40
CA LEU A 168 8.13 7.41 0.74
C LEU A 168 8.95 8.65 0.37
N GLU A 169 9.76 9.16 1.29
CA GLU A 169 10.62 10.32 1.02
C GLU A 169 11.59 10.05 -0.14
N ALA A 170 12.23 8.88 -0.14
CA ALA A 170 13.14 8.46 -1.20
C ALA A 170 12.42 8.28 -2.55
N ALA A 171 11.22 7.69 -2.55
CA ALA A 171 10.42 7.51 -3.75
C ALA A 171 10.05 8.87 -4.34
N VAL A 172 9.46 9.77 -3.56
CA VAL A 172 9.07 11.12 -4.00
C VAL A 172 10.28 11.92 -4.51
N ALA A 173 11.45 11.78 -3.87
CA ALA A 173 12.67 12.43 -4.33
C ALA A 173 13.20 11.91 -5.68
N ASN A 174 12.81 10.71 -6.10
CA ASN A 174 13.15 10.09 -7.38
C ASN A 174 11.97 10.11 -8.38
N MET A 175 10.87 10.82 -8.07
CA MET A 175 9.70 10.86 -8.95
C MET A 175 9.87 11.85 -10.11
N ASN A 176 9.29 11.47 -11.25
CA ASN A 176 9.12 12.35 -12.39
C ASN A 176 8.07 13.42 -12.08
N LYS A 177 8.17 14.55 -12.81
CA LYS A 177 7.10 15.55 -12.82
C LYS A 177 5.80 14.90 -13.27
N LEU A 178 4.70 15.26 -12.61
CA LEU A 178 3.37 14.66 -12.83
C LEU A 178 3.29 13.16 -12.46
N GLY A 179 4.26 12.65 -11.71
CA GLY A 179 4.15 11.32 -11.12
C GLY A 179 3.00 11.24 -10.10
N ARG A 180 2.48 10.03 -9.88
CA ARG A 180 1.31 9.78 -9.02
C ARG A 180 1.65 8.82 -7.90
N VAL A 181 1.19 9.12 -6.70
CA VAL A 181 1.34 8.24 -5.53
C VAL A 181 -0.03 7.76 -5.11
N ALA A 182 -0.20 6.45 -4.99
CA ALA A 182 -1.34 5.85 -4.31
C ALA A 182 -0.89 5.40 -2.92
N ALA A 183 -1.25 6.19 -1.91
CA ALA A 183 -0.96 5.89 -0.51
C ALA A 183 -1.95 4.85 0.03
N CYS A 184 -1.57 3.58 -0.03
CA CYS A 184 -2.37 2.45 0.39
C CYS A 184 -2.25 2.16 1.89
N GLY A 185 -1.05 2.33 2.45
CA GLY A 185 -0.79 2.07 3.87
C GLY A 185 0.59 2.56 4.29
N VAL A 186 0.81 2.72 5.60
CA VAL A 186 2.06 3.20 6.17
C VAL A 186 2.56 2.24 7.26
N ILE A 187 2.77 0.98 6.89
CA ILE A 187 3.06 -0.10 7.86
C ILE A 187 4.31 0.17 8.72
N ALA A 188 5.27 0.95 8.23
CA ALA A 188 6.45 1.34 9.00
C ALA A 188 6.13 2.33 10.14
N GLU A 189 5.02 3.04 10.04
CA GLU A 189 4.61 4.11 10.96
C GLU A 189 3.56 3.66 11.98
N TYR A 190 2.88 2.53 11.74
CA TYR A 190 1.78 2.07 12.60
C TYR A 190 2.20 1.75 14.04
N THR A 191 3.44 1.29 14.23
CA THR A 191 3.96 0.86 15.54
C THR A 191 4.92 1.87 16.16
N ASP A 192 5.32 2.90 15.42
CA ASP A 192 6.29 3.90 15.86
C ASP A 192 6.02 5.25 15.19
N GLY A 193 5.41 6.17 15.94
CA GLY A 193 5.07 7.51 15.44
C GLY A 193 6.29 8.37 15.11
N GLY A 194 7.48 8.04 15.62
CA GLY A 194 8.73 8.74 15.32
C GLY A 194 9.26 8.47 13.91
N LYS A 195 8.73 7.44 13.23
CA LYS A 195 9.10 7.08 11.84
C LYS A 195 8.26 7.74 10.78
N ARG A 196 7.26 8.55 11.17
CA ARG A 196 6.43 9.28 10.22
C ARG A 196 7.31 10.12 9.31
N ALA A 197 7.10 10.01 8.00
CA ALA A 197 7.75 10.91 7.05
C ALA A 197 7.44 12.35 7.47
N ALA A 198 8.48 13.08 7.87
CA ALA A 198 8.36 14.42 8.42
C ALA A 198 9.09 15.40 7.49
N PRO A 199 8.66 16.66 7.41
CA PRO A 199 9.42 17.68 6.70
C PRO A 199 10.81 17.78 7.34
N LYS A 200 11.84 17.33 6.62
CA LYS A 200 13.24 17.36 7.08
C LYS A 200 13.86 18.76 6.97
N ASP A 201 13.23 19.65 6.22
CA ASP A 201 13.71 21.01 5.98
C ASP A 201 12.71 22.05 6.51
N ILE A 202 12.86 22.37 7.80
CA ILE A 202 12.03 23.32 8.54
C ILE A 202 12.88 24.57 8.83
N SER A 203 12.46 25.72 8.31
CA SER A 203 12.95 27.03 8.74
C SER A 203 11.99 27.59 9.79
N ILE A 204 12.50 28.27 10.81
CA ILE A 204 11.70 28.80 11.92
C ILE A 204 11.68 30.33 11.80
N GLY A 205 10.50 30.94 11.94
CA GLY A 205 10.31 32.38 11.90
C GLY A 205 9.86 32.91 10.53
N LEU A 206 8.96 33.89 10.55
CA LEU A 206 8.36 34.51 9.36
C LEU A 206 9.43 35.14 8.45
N GLU A 207 10.50 35.66 9.04
CA GLU A 207 11.65 36.26 8.38
C GLU A 207 12.42 35.28 7.48
N THR A 208 12.25 33.98 7.68
CA THR A 208 12.91 32.95 6.85
C THR A 208 12.14 32.61 5.57
N ILE A 209 10.93 33.15 5.38
CA ILE A 209 10.11 32.87 4.18
C ILE A 209 10.83 33.27 2.88
N PRO A 210 11.44 34.47 2.74
CA PRO A 210 12.10 34.86 1.50
C PRO A 210 13.31 33.98 1.16
N SER A 211 14.10 33.59 2.15
CA SER A 211 15.28 32.72 1.94
C SER A 211 14.87 31.27 1.67
N ALA A 212 13.85 30.77 2.37
CA ALA A 212 13.27 29.46 2.11
C ALA A 212 12.67 29.36 0.71
N PHE A 213 11.96 30.41 0.27
CA PHE A 213 11.35 30.49 -1.06
C PHE A 213 12.40 30.60 -2.17
N THR A 214 13.39 31.47 -2.03
CA THR A 214 14.50 31.57 -3.00
C THR A 214 15.32 30.27 -3.05
N GLY A 215 15.50 29.59 -1.92
CA GLY A 215 16.16 28.29 -1.83
C GLY A 215 15.48 27.18 -2.66
N LEU A 216 14.16 27.25 -2.87
CA LEU A 216 13.44 26.30 -3.73
C LEU A 216 13.91 26.37 -5.19
N PHE A 217 14.22 27.56 -5.69
CA PHE A 217 14.66 27.77 -7.08
C PHE A 217 16.14 27.44 -7.30
N HIS A 218 16.91 27.31 -6.21
CA HIS A 218 18.32 26.96 -6.24
C HIS A 218 18.59 25.52 -5.79
N GLY A 219 17.53 24.73 -5.50
CA GLY A 219 17.66 23.34 -5.06
C GLY A 219 18.30 23.18 -3.68
N HIS A 220 18.27 24.22 -2.84
CA HIS A 220 18.84 24.18 -1.50
C HIS A 220 17.98 23.39 -0.49
N ASN A 221 16.76 23.01 -0.87
CA ASN A 221 15.85 22.28 0.00
C ASN A 221 16.11 20.77 0.00
N VAL A 222 16.05 20.16 1.18
CA VAL A 222 16.06 18.69 1.33
C VAL A 222 14.62 18.23 1.60
N GLY A 223 13.94 17.79 0.53
CA GLY A 223 12.53 17.41 0.60
C GLY A 223 11.59 18.62 0.66
N LYS A 224 10.45 18.50 1.33
CA LYS A 224 9.45 19.58 1.43
C LYS A 224 9.94 20.67 2.39
N LYS A 225 10.15 21.88 1.85
CA LYS A 225 10.46 23.08 2.65
C LYS A 225 9.23 23.51 3.45
N ILE A 226 9.37 23.64 4.77
CA ILE A 226 8.33 24.21 5.65
C ILE A 226 8.92 25.39 6.40
N VAL A 227 8.12 26.45 6.56
CA VAL A 227 8.44 27.55 7.47
C VAL A 227 7.48 27.47 8.66
N LYS A 228 8.03 27.20 9.85
CA LYS A 228 7.29 27.20 11.11
C LYS A 228 7.22 28.62 11.64
N ILE A 229 6.01 29.19 11.67
CA ILE A 229 5.79 30.59 12.03
C ILE A 229 5.61 30.77 13.55
N ALA A 230 5.11 29.76 14.25
CA ALA A 230 4.97 29.72 15.71
C ALA A 230 5.01 28.26 16.22
N ASP A 231 5.34 28.08 17.49
CA ASP A 231 5.13 26.81 18.21
C ASP A 231 3.62 26.62 18.53
N GLU A 232 3.21 25.37 18.73
CA GLU A 232 1.88 25.05 19.28
C GLU A 232 1.77 25.47 20.75
#